data_AF-A0AB73M2R1-F1
#
_entry.id   AF-A0AB73M2R1-F1
#
_cell.length_a   1.000
_cell.length_b   1.000
_cell.length_c   1.000
_cell.angle_alpha   90.00
_cell.angle_beta   90.00
_cell.angle_gamma   90.00
#
_symmetry.space_group_name_H-M   'P 1'
#
loop_
_entity.id
_entity.type
_entity.pdbx_description
1 polymer ?
#
loop_
_entity_poly.entity_id
_entity_poly.type
_entity_poly.pdbx_seq_one_letter_code
_entity_poly.pdbx_strand_id
1 'polypeptide(L)'
;MKMNFLNLSLIAFLLSIPLYSQGTDESSSYQQIKDYIDSNRVNEAQSLLDEWIKINPNDVTLQLYQTETWIQTADQKYKERKFKTAFSYYEKAFSNWPNNPSLRARYMELKDKKLVDHVSSPILKTRYSGFGSSTNELGTIELPFQEMNESLKGIKEEIKFLREKSDYFYLTLPLISLSILLQCFILLKSMIR
;
A
#
# COMPACT_ATOMS: atom_id res chain seq x y z
N MET A 1 6.62 45.88 31.24
CA MET A 1 7.09 45.42 29.91
C MET A 1 5.86 44.86 29.19
N LYS A 2 5.21 45.64 28.32
CA LYS A 2 3.98 45.21 27.64
C LYS A 2 4.39 44.32 26.47
N MET A 3 4.22 43.01 26.62
CA MET A 3 4.37 42.10 25.51
C MET A 3 3.17 42.32 24.58
N ASN A 4 3.40 43.05 23.49
CA ASN A 4 2.33 43.40 22.57
C ASN A 4 1.67 42.13 22.04
N PHE A 5 0.35 42.10 21.95
CA PHE A 5 -0.45 40.96 21.48
C PHE A 5 0.04 40.42 20.12
N LEU A 6 0.64 41.31 19.30
CA LEU A 6 1.36 40.99 18.06
C LEU A 6 2.52 40.00 18.26
N ASN A 7 3.31 40.14 19.33
CA ASN A 7 4.43 39.24 19.62
C ASN A 7 3.94 37.85 20.04
N LEU A 8 2.81 37.77 20.77
CA LEU A 8 2.21 36.50 21.16
C LEU A 8 1.63 35.74 19.96
N SER A 9 0.99 36.48 19.04
CA SER A 9 0.48 35.94 17.77
C SER A 9 1.60 35.41 16.88
N LEU A 10 2.72 36.16 16.78
CA LEU A 10 3.88 35.74 15.99
C LEU A 10 4.54 34.47 16.54
N ILE A 11 4.61 34.33 17.87
CA ILE A 11 5.15 33.13 18.54
C ILE A 11 4.23 31.93 18.33
N ALA A 12 2.92 32.11 18.42
CA ALA A 12 1.95 31.04 18.14
C ALA A 12 1.99 30.59 16.67
N PHE A 13 2.22 31.52 15.75
CA PHE A 13 2.42 31.23 14.32
C PHE A 13 3.70 30.43 14.06
N LEU A 14 4.81 30.79 14.72
CA LEU A 14 6.08 30.05 14.60
C LEU A 14 6.01 28.63 15.19
N LEU A 15 5.18 28.40 16.23
CA LEU A 15 4.95 27.09 16.83
C LEU A 15 3.98 26.20 16.04
N SER A 16 3.23 26.76 15.09
CA SER A 16 2.26 26.03 14.27
C SER A 16 2.79 25.69 12.88
N ILE A 17 4.03 26.04 12.55
CA ILE A 17 4.73 25.47 11.40
C ILE A 17 5.06 24.02 11.77
N PRO A 18 4.42 23.00 11.19
CA PRO A 18 4.92 21.65 11.33
C PRO A 18 6.35 21.67 10.79
N LEU A 19 7.32 21.25 11.61
CA LEU A 19 8.67 20.94 11.18
C LEU A 19 8.57 19.75 10.22
N TYR A 20 8.12 20.00 8.99
CA TYR A 20 8.27 19.09 7.88
C TYR A 20 9.75 19.13 7.54
N SER A 21 10.49 18.22 8.17
CA SER A 21 11.82 17.85 7.75
C SER A 21 11.73 17.39 6.30
N GLN A 22 12.06 18.27 5.36
CA GLN A 22 12.27 17.95 3.96
C GLN A 22 13.61 17.20 3.84
N GLY A 23 13.63 15.99 4.39
CA GLY A 23 14.73 15.06 4.21
C GLY A 23 14.55 14.33 2.88
N THR A 24 15.29 14.79 1.87
CA THR A 24 15.81 14.02 0.71
C THR A 24 14.82 13.22 -0.14
N ASP A 25 14.79 13.51 -1.45
CA ASP A 25 14.01 12.79 -2.48
C ASP A 25 14.12 11.25 -2.40
N GLU A 26 15.24 10.73 -1.88
CA GLU A 26 15.46 9.29 -1.69
C GLU A 26 14.50 8.67 -0.66
N SER A 27 14.27 9.34 0.48
CA SER A 27 13.37 8.80 1.53
C SER A 27 11.91 8.78 1.05
N SER A 28 11.52 9.81 0.28
CA SER A 28 10.22 9.89 -0.38
C SER A 28 10.06 8.77 -1.42
N SER A 29 11.10 8.49 -2.20
CA SER A 29 11.07 7.45 -3.24
C SER A 29 10.97 6.06 -2.65
N TYR A 30 11.69 5.77 -1.56
CA TYR A 30 11.62 4.48 -0.88
C TYR A 30 10.22 4.26 -0.28
N GLN A 31 9.64 5.31 0.32
CA GLN A 31 8.27 5.25 0.81
C GLN A 31 7.28 5.00 -0.33
N GLN A 32 7.45 5.65 -1.48
CA GLN A 32 6.57 5.44 -2.63
C GLN A 32 6.65 4.00 -3.18
N ILE A 33 7.85 3.42 -3.25
CA ILE A 33 8.02 2.00 -3.63
C ILE A 33 7.26 1.11 -2.66
N LYS A 34 7.44 1.35 -1.35
CA LYS A 34 6.74 0.60 -0.31
C LYS A 34 5.22 0.72 -0.44
N ASP A 35 4.70 1.93 -0.66
CA ASP A 35 3.26 2.17 -0.83
C ASP A 35 2.70 1.44 -2.06
N TYR A 36 3.46 1.33 -3.16
CA TYR A 36 3.07 0.52 -4.31
C TYR A 36 3.07 -0.99 -4.01
N ILE A 37 4.05 -1.49 -3.27
CA ILE A 37 4.10 -2.89 -2.82
C ILE A 37 2.89 -3.19 -1.93
N ASP A 38 2.63 -2.35 -0.93
CA ASP A 38 1.50 -2.52 0.00
C ASP A 38 0.15 -2.45 -0.73
N SER A 39 0.06 -1.67 -1.80
CA SER A 39 -1.13 -1.54 -2.64
C SER A 39 -1.25 -2.62 -3.74
N ASN A 40 -0.37 -3.63 -3.77
CA ASN A 40 -0.31 -4.69 -4.79
C ASN A 40 -0.17 -4.13 -6.23
N ARG A 41 0.48 -2.96 -6.35
CA ARG A 41 0.79 -2.22 -7.57
C ARG A 41 2.18 -2.60 -8.09
N VAL A 42 2.33 -3.89 -8.36
CA VAL A 42 3.62 -4.57 -8.61
C VAL A 42 4.37 -3.99 -9.80
N ASN A 43 3.67 -3.60 -10.88
CA ASN A 43 4.31 -3.04 -12.08
C ASN A 43 4.92 -1.66 -11.82
N GLU A 44 4.23 -0.81 -11.05
CA GLU A 44 4.75 0.53 -10.72
C GLU A 44 5.89 0.44 -9.71
N ALA A 45 5.79 -0.46 -8.73
CA ALA A 45 6.89 -0.77 -7.81
C ALA A 45 8.14 -1.24 -8.58
N GLN A 46 7.99 -2.19 -9.52
CA GLN A 46 9.12 -2.69 -10.31
C GLN A 46 9.75 -1.59 -11.17
N SER A 47 8.94 -0.71 -11.79
CA SER A 47 9.47 0.38 -12.61
C SER A 47 10.35 1.35 -11.81
N LEU A 48 9.95 1.70 -10.57
CA LEU A 48 10.77 2.53 -9.71
C LEU A 48 12.00 1.78 -9.19
N LEU A 49 11.84 0.52 -8.79
CA LEU A 49 12.97 -0.31 -8.35
C LEU A 49 14.06 -0.43 -9.42
N ASP A 50 13.68 -0.62 -10.68
CA ASP A 50 14.62 -0.71 -11.80
C ASP A 50 15.46 0.57 -11.99
N GLU A 51 14.94 1.73 -11.60
CA GLU A 51 15.67 3.00 -11.62
C GLU A 51 16.63 3.09 -10.43
N TRP A 52 16.13 2.87 -9.22
CA TRP A 52 16.91 3.03 -8.00
C TRP A 52 17.99 1.95 -7.82
N ILE A 53 17.74 0.71 -8.24
CA ILE A 53 18.74 -0.37 -8.20
C ILE A 53 19.89 -0.10 -9.17
N LYS A 54 19.65 0.57 -10.30
CA LYS A 54 20.74 0.97 -11.21
C LYS A 54 21.67 1.98 -10.56
N ILE A 55 21.12 2.88 -9.75
CA ILE A 55 21.88 3.91 -9.03
C ILE A 55 22.62 3.27 -7.85
N ASN A 56 21.91 2.49 -7.03
CA ASN A 56 22.41 1.90 -5.78
C ASN A 56 22.15 0.37 -5.73
N PRO A 57 22.89 -0.45 -6.48
CA PRO A 57 22.61 -1.89 -6.61
C PRO A 57 22.84 -2.70 -5.32
N ASN A 58 23.64 -2.17 -4.39
CA ASN A 58 24.00 -2.83 -3.15
C ASN A 58 23.17 -2.33 -1.95
N ASP A 59 22.15 -1.51 -2.17
CA ASP A 59 21.25 -1.06 -1.10
C ASP A 59 20.37 -2.23 -0.63
N VAL A 60 20.48 -2.56 0.66
CA VAL A 60 19.76 -3.68 1.29
C VAL A 60 18.24 -3.45 1.29
N THR A 61 17.80 -2.20 1.44
CA THR A 61 16.37 -1.83 1.43
C THR A 61 15.77 -2.07 0.06
N LEU A 62 16.47 -1.63 -1.00
CA LEU A 62 16.03 -1.87 -2.38
C LEU A 62 16.01 -3.36 -2.72
N GLN A 63 17.01 -4.12 -2.25
CA GLN A 63 17.03 -5.58 -2.43
C GLN A 63 15.86 -6.28 -1.71
N LEU A 64 15.49 -5.80 -0.52
CA LEU A 64 14.32 -6.30 0.20
C LEU A 64 13.03 -6.02 -0.58
N TYR A 65 12.80 -4.78 -1.01
CA TYR A 65 11.63 -4.41 -1.81
C TYR A 65 11.57 -5.14 -3.15
N GLN A 66 12.72 -5.37 -3.80
CA GLN A 66 12.80 -6.17 -5.00
C GLN A 66 12.40 -7.62 -4.76
N THR A 67 12.81 -8.19 -3.62
CA THR A 67 12.44 -9.54 -3.20
C THR A 67 10.94 -9.63 -2.93
N GLU A 68 10.36 -8.68 -2.20
CA GLU A 68 8.91 -8.61 -1.95
C GLU A 68 8.12 -8.49 -3.25
N THR A 69 8.57 -7.65 -4.19
CA THR A 69 7.95 -7.48 -5.51
C THR A 69 7.96 -8.78 -6.31
N TRP A 70 9.06 -9.56 -6.27
CA TRP A 70 9.11 -10.89 -6.87
C TRP A 70 8.14 -11.87 -6.22
N ILE A 71 8.01 -11.85 -4.88
CA ILE A 71 7.05 -12.71 -4.16
C ILE A 71 5.61 -12.37 -4.60
N GLN A 72 5.23 -11.09 -4.61
CA GLN A 72 3.88 -10.68 -5.04
C GLN A 72 3.60 -11.05 -6.50
N THR A 73 4.60 -10.88 -7.39
CA THR A 73 4.49 -11.31 -8.79
C THR A 73 4.28 -12.82 -8.88
N ALA A 74 5.05 -13.60 -8.12
CA ALA A 74 4.94 -15.04 -8.08
C ALA A 74 3.56 -15.48 -7.57
N ASP A 75 3.05 -14.86 -6.51
CA ASP A 75 1.72 -15.11 -5.95
C ASP A 75 0.61 -14.82 -6.97
N GLN A 76 0.69 -13.69 -7.69
CA GLN A 76 -0.28 -13.39 -8.77
C GLN A 76 -0.24 -14.46 -9.87
N LYS A 77 0.96 -14.83 -10.34
CA LYS A 77 1.12 -15.84 -11.39
C LYS A 77 0.69 -17.24 -10.93
N TYR A 78 0.90 -17.54 -9.65
CA TYR A 78 0.43 -18.77 -9.02
C TYR A 78 -1.10 -18.82 -9.02
N LYS A 79 -1.77 -17.74 -8.62
CA LYS A 79 -3.24 -17.61 -8.68
C LYS A 79 -3.78 -17.74 -10.11
N GLU A 80 -3.04 -17.24 -11.11
CA GLU A 80 -3.32 -17.40 -12.54
C GLU A 80 -3.07 -18.83 -13.06
N ARG A 81 -2.64 -19.79 -12.22
CA ARG A 81 -2.22 -21.16 -12.61
C ARG A 81 -1.05 -21.17 -13.61
N LYS A 82 -0.23 -20.12 -13.59
CA LYS A 82 1.03 -20.03 -14.32
C LYS A 82 2.17 -20.48 -13.42
N PHE A 83 2.18 -21.78 -13.10
CA PHE A 83 3.10 -22.33 -12.10
C PHE A 83 4.57 -22.29 -12.50
N LYS A 84 4.89 -22.45 -13.79
CA LYS A 84 6.27 -22.35 -14.28
C LYS A 84 6.78 -20.92 -14.18
N THR A 85 5.96 -19.95 -14.59
CA THR A 85 6.29 -18.53 -14.44
C THR A 85 6.41 -18.14 -12.97
N ALA A 86 5.43 -18.53 -12.13
CA ALA A 86 5.46 -18.25 -10.70
C ALA A 86 6.72 -18.80 -10.03
N PHE A 87 7.10 -20.04 -10.36
CA PHE A 87 8.29 -20.68 -9.79
C PHE A 87 9.59 -19.93 -10.11
N SER A 88 9.74 -19.41 -11.34
CA SER A 88 10.92 -18.60 -11.69
C SER A 88 11.07 -17.35 -10.81
N TYR A 89 9.96 -16.71 -10.42
CA TYR A 89 10.00 -15.59 -9.48
C TYR A 89 10.23 -16.03 -8.04
N TYR A 90 9.62 -17.14 -7.60
CA TYR A 90 9.90 -17.71 -6.28
C TYR A 90 11.37 -18.12 -6.11
N GLU A 91 12.01 -18.64 -7.15
CA GLU A 91 13.43 -19.01 -7.13
C GLU A 91 14.34 -17.79 -6.92
N LYS A 92 14.06 -16.67 -7.62
CA LYS A 92 14.76 -15.40 -7.42
C LYS A 92 14.58 -14.87 -6.00
N ALA A 93 13.35 -14.88 -5.50
CA ALA A 93 13.05 -14.43 -4.15
C ALA A 93 13.71 -15.33 -3.10
N PHE A 94 13.66 -16.65 -3.27
CA PHE A 94 14.21 -17.61 -2.32
C PHE A 94 15.73 -17.51 -2.18
N SER A 95 16.42 -17.18 -3.28
CA SER A 95 17.86 -16.92 -3.26
C SER A 95 18.25 -15.74 -2.37
N ASN A 96 17.36 -14.74 -2.23
CA ASN A 96 17.61 -13.53 -1.44
C ASN A 96 17.02 -13.60 -0.03
N TRP A 97 15.93 -14.36 0.18
CA TRP A 97 15.27 -14.49 1.48
C TRP A 97 14.89 -15.94 1.83
N PRO A 98 15.87 -16.85 1.99
CA PRO A 98 15.63 -18.29 2.18
C PRO A 98 14.95 -18.63 3.51
N ASN A 99 15.04 -17.73 4.50
CA ASN A 99 14.49 -17.92 5.84
C ASN A 99 13.00 -17.53 5.96
N ASN A 100 12.38 -17.02 4.89
CA ASN A 100 10.96 -16.69 4.91
C ASN A 100 10.10 -17.98 4.84
N PRO A 101 9.27 -18.28 5.87
CA PRO A 101 8.53 -19.54 5.94
C PRO A 101 7.52 -19.75 4.79
N SER A 102 6.78 -18.70 4.40
CA SER A 102 5.75 -18.80 3.37
C SER A 102 6.36 -19.01 1.99
N LEU A 103 7.42 -18.26 1.70
CA LEU A 103 8.20 -18.40 0.47
C LEU A 103 8.83 -19.79 0.37
N ARG A 104 9.46 -20.28 1.45
CA ARG A 104 10.04 -21.63 1.50
C ARG A 104 8.99 -22.70 1.23
N ALA A 105 7.81 -22.59 1.85
CA ALA A 105 6.72 -23.54 1.61
C ALA A 105 6.31 -23.60 0.12
N ARG A 106 6.10 -22.44 -0.51
CA ARG A 106 5.76 -22.35 -1.95
C ARG A 106 6.87 -22.84 -2.87
N TYR A 107 8.11 -22.49 -2.57
CA TYR A 107 9.26 -22.96 -3.35
C TYR A 107 9.38 -24.49 -3.30
N MET A 108 9.31 -25.07 -2.09
CA MET A 108 9.39 -26.52 -1.90
C MET A 108 8.20 -27.27 -2.51
N GLU A 109 7.01 -26.67 -2.51
CA GLU A 109 5.83 -27.21 -3.17
C GLU A 109 6.04 -27.40 -4.68
N LEU A 110 6.79 -26.50 -5.32
CA LEU A 110 6.91 -26.43 -6.78
C LEU A 110 8.22 -27.03 -7.34
N LYS A 111 9.32 -27.02 -6.56
CA LYS A 111 10.69 -27.30 -7.06
C LYS A 111 10.89 -28.67 -7.73
N ASP A 112 10.15 -29.69 -7.33
CA ASP A 112 10.30 -31.06 -7.84
C ASP A 112 9.17 -31.48 -8.79
N LYS A 113 8.30 -30.54 -9.19
CA LYS A 113 7.16 -30.81 -10.07
C LYS A 113 7.50 -30.43 -11.50
N LYS A 114 6.91 -31.15 -12.48
CA LYS A 114 6.93 -30.73 -13.88
C LYS A 114 5.94 -29.57 -14.06
N LEU A 115 6.44 -28.34 -13.96
CA LEU A 115 5.63 -27.13 -14.00
C LEU A 115 5.29 -26.73 -15.44
N VAL A 116 4.02 -26.41 -15.66
CA VAL A 116 3.52 -25.87 -16.93
C VAL A 116 2.61 -24.69 -16.63
N ASP A 117 2.71 -23.65 -17.45
CA ASP A 117 1.80 -22.52 -17.36
C ASP A 117 0.50 -22.82 -18.09
N HIS A 118 -0.62 -22.72 -17.37
CA HIS A 118 -1.91 -22.86 -18.02
C HIS A 118 -2.28 -21.53 -18.69
N VAL A 119 -2.21 -21.50 -20.02
CA VAL A 119 -2.75 -20.39 -20.79
C VAL A 119 -4.25 -20.62 -20.90
N SER A 120 -5.04 -19.74 -20.29
CA SER A 120 -6.49 -19.76 -20.50
C SER A 120 -6.72 -19.57 -22.00
N SER A 121 -7.10 -20.64 -22.69
CA SER A 121 -7.53 -20.57 -24.08
C SER A 121 -8.74 -19.63 -24.13
N PRO A 122 -8.89 -18.77 -25.15
CA PRO A 122 -10.11 -18.02 -25.31
C PRO A 122 -11.27 -19.01 -25.43
N ILE A 123 -12.16 -18.98 -24.44
CA ILE A 123 -13.30 -19.88 -24.32
C ILE A 123 -14.22 -19.63 -25.52
N LEU A 124 -14.10 -20.45 -26.57
CA LEU A 124 -15.21 -20.71 -27.46
C LEU A 124 -16.25 -21.46 -26.64
N LYS A 125 -17.26 -20.74 -26.16
CA LYS A 125 -18.44 -21.31 -25.49
C LYS A 125 -19.16 -22.25 -26.47
N THR A 126 -18.85 -23.54 -26.43
CA THR A 126 -19.77 -24.57 -26.92
C THR A 126 -20.44 -25.22 -25.72
N ARG A 127 -21.78 -25.06 -25.65
CA ARG A 127 -22.65 -25.86 -24.79
C ARG A 127 -22.33 -27.35 -24.98
N TYR A 128 -22.24 -28.14 -23.91
CA TYR A 128 -23.23 -29.20 -23.58
C TYR A 128 -22.87 -30.01 -22.31
N SER A 129 -23.92 -30.29 -21.52
CA SER A 129 -24.24 -31.38 -20.57
C SER A 129 -23.27 -31.84 -19.47
N GLY A 130 -23.84 -32.02 -18.27
CA GLY A 130 -23.17 -32.43 -17.04
C GLY A 130 -22.93 -33.93 -16.84
N PHE A 131 -22.27 -34.22 -15.72
CA PHE A 131 -22.46 -35.42 -14.91
C PHE A 131 -21.83 -35.14 -13.52
N GLY A 132 -22.55 -35.46 -12.45
CA GLY A 132 -22.21 -35.04 -11.08
C GLY A 132 -21.18 -35.93 -10.39
N SER A 133 -20.69 -35.46 -9.25
CA SER A 133 -20.39 -36.32 -8.10
C SER A 133 -20.35 -35.47 -6.82
N SER A 134 -21.34 -35.72 -5.97
CA SER A 134 -21.45 -35.29 -4.59
C SER A 134 -20.44 -36.03 -3.72
N THR A 135 -19.63 -35.30 -2.95
CA THR A 135 -19.05 -35.81 -1.69
C THR A 135 -19.23 -34.75 -0.61
N ASN A 136 -19.92 -35.17 0.45
CA ASN A 136 -20.19 -34.46 1.69
C ASN A 136 -18.89 -34.27 2.47
N GLU A 137 -18.54 -33.04 2.83
CA GLU A 137 -17.85 -32.70 4.10
C GLU A 137 -18.40 -31.37 4.61
N LEU A 138 -19.53 -31.47 5.33
CA LEU A 138 -20.16 -30.41 6.10
C LEU A 138 -19.50 -30.41 7.49
N GLY A 139 -18.79 -29.33 7.87
CA GLY A 139 -18.32 -29.20 9.26
C GLY A 139 -17.29 -28.12 9.58
N THR A 140 -16.49 -27.63 8.62
CA THR A 140 -15.28 -26.83 8.99
C THR A 140 -15.14 -25.48 8.28
N ILE A 141 -16.07 -25.11 7.39
CA ILE A 141 -15.96 -23.92 6.54
C ILE A 141 -16.72 -22.70 7.11
N GLU A 142 -17.64 -22.88 8.06
CA GLU A 142 -18.45 -21.76 8.59
C GLU A 142 -17.67 -20.82 9.53
N LEU A 143 -16.64 -21.32 10.22
CA LEU A 143 -15.82 -20.53 11.15
C LEU A 143 -14.95 -19.43 10.48
N PRO A 144 -14.19 -19.69 9.40
CA PRO A 144 -13.37 -18.66 8.77
C PRO A 144 -14.17 -17.55 8.08
N PHE A 145 -15.41 -17.83 7.63
CA PHE A 145 -16.27 -16.81 7.03
C PHE A 145 -16.85 -15.82 8.04
N GLN A 146 -17.04 -16.24 9.29
CA GLN A 146 -17.56 -15.37 10.34
C GLN A 146 -16.49 -14.37 10.82
N GLU A 147 -15.26 -14.83 11.06
CA GLU A 147 -14.13 -13.97 11.42
C GLU A 147 -13.77 -12.98 10.29
N MET A 148 -13.89 -13.42 9.03
CA MET A 148 -13.72 -12.56 7.87
C MET A 148 -14.81 -11.48 7.77
N ASN A 149 -16.05 -11.79 8.16
CA ASN A 149 -17.12 -10.79 8.19
C ASN A 149 -16.94 -9.78 9.33
N GLU A 150 -16.45 -10.19 10.49
CA GLU A 150 -16.17 -9.29 11.60
C GLU A 150 -15.00 -8.34 11.28
N SER A 151 -13.93 -8.86 10.67
CA SER A 151 -12.81 -8.02 10.20
C SER A 151 -13.24 -7.03 9.10
N LEU A 152 -14.06 -7.46 8.14
CA LEU A 152 -14.64 -6.56 7.14
C LEU A 152 -15.51 -5.47 7.76
N LYS A 153 -16.26 -5.79 8.83
CA LYS A 153 -17.04 -4.81 9.57
C LYS A 153 -16.14 -3.79 10.27
N GLY A 154 -15.06 -4.25 10.91
CA GLY A 154 -14.06 -3.38 11.54
C GLY A 154 -13.41 -2.41 10.55
N ILE A 155 -12.95 -2.92 9.40
CA ILE A 155 -12.34 -2.10 8.33
C ILE A 155 -13.34 -1.06 7.81
N LYS A 156 -14.62 -1.43 7.64
CA LYS A 156 -15.66 -0.50 7.19
C LYS A 156 -15.91 0.61 8.21
N GLU A 157 -15.87 0.31 9.50
CA GLU A 157 -16.02 1.31 10.57
C GLU A 157 -14.81 2.24 10.63
N GLU A 158 -13.59 1.72 10.45
CA GLU A 158 -12.36 2.51 10.40
C GLU A 158 -12.34 3.47 9.19
N ILE A 159 -12.73 2.99 8.00
CA ILE A 159 -12.87 3.84 6.81
C ILE A 159 -13.90 4.94 7.03
N LYS A 160 -15.02 4.64 7.71
CA LYS A 160 -16.05 5.62 8.04
C LYS A 160 -15.52 6.68 9.02
N PHE A 161 -14.79 6.26 10.04
CA PHE A 161 -14.15 7.15 11.01
C PHE A 161 -13.09 8.05 10.37
N LEU A 162 -12.24 7.49 9.49
CA LEU A 162 -11.23 8.25 8.75
C LEU A 162 -11.87 9.27 7.80
N ARG A 163 -12.99 8.91 7.15
CA ARG A 163 -13.75 9.83 6.30
C ARG A 163 -14.35 10.98 7.12
N GLU A 164 -14.95 10.69 8.27
CA GLU A 164 -15.52 11.72 9.16
C GLU A 164 -14.45 12.68 9.70
N LYS A 165 -13.27 12.15 10.05
CA LYS A 165 -12.11 12.97 10.46
C LYS A 165 -11.59 13.85 9.31
N SER A 166 -11.57 13.32 8.09
CA SER A 166 -11.23 14.06 6.88
C SER A 166 -12.19 15.21 6.62
N ASP A 167 -13.50 15.00 6.79
CA ASP A 167 -14.51 16.05 6.61
C ASP A 167 -14.34 17.20 7.62
N TYR A 168 -13.98 16.88 8.88
CA TYR A 168 -13.60 17.88 9.88
C TYR A 168 -12.35 18.68 9.48
N PHE A 169 -11.37 18.03 8.86
CA PHE A 169 -10.15 18.68 8.36
C PHE A 169 -10.45 19.66 7.22
N TYR A 170 -11.31 19.27 6.27
CA TYR A 170 -11.74 20.12 5.16
C TYR A 170 -12.60 21.31 5.60
N LEU A 171 -13.31 21.23 6.72
CA LEU A 171 -14.06 22.36 7.29
C LEU A 171 -13.18 23.31 8.12
N THR A 172 -12.19 22.78 8.84
CA THR A 172 -11.33 23.60 9.73
C THR A 172 -10.30 24.45 8.97
N LEU A 173 -9.72 23.93 7.89
CA LEU A 173 -8.79 24.67 7.02
C LEU A 173 -9.35 26.00 6.46
N PRO A 174 -10.55 26.04 5.84
CA PRO A 174 -11.11 27.29 5.33
C PRO A 174 -11.52 28.25 6.45
N LEU A 175 -11.95 27.76 7.61
CA LEU A 175 -12.24 28.60 8.78
C LEU A 175 -10.97 29.31 9.29
N ILE A 176 -9.86 28.60 9.36
CA ILE A 176 -8.54 29.17 9.73
C ILE A 176 -8.10 30.20 8.68
N SER A 177 -8.22 29.86 7.39
CA SER A 177 -7.89 30.76 6.28
C SER A 177 -8.73 32.05 6.33
N LEU A 178 -10.05 31.94 6.56
CA LEU A 178 -10.95 33.08 6.72
C LEU A 178 -10.57 33.94 7.93
N SER A 179 -10.21 33.31 9.05
CA SER A 179 -9.77 34.00 10.27
C SER A 179 -8.52 34.86 10.01
N ILE A 180 -7.53 34.31 9.30
CA ILE A 180 -6.30 35.01 8.93
C ILE A 180 -6.62 36.18 7.98
N LEU A 181 -7.47 35.97 6.96
CA LEU A 181 -7.88 37.03 6.04
C LEU A 181 -8.57 38.18 6.77
N LEU A 182 -9.43 37.88 7.74
CA LEU A 182 -10.16 38.89 8.50
C LEU A 182 -9.23 39.69 9.43
N GLN A 183 -8.24 39.02 10.03
CA GLN A 183 -7.17 39.68 10.78
C GLN A 183 -6.33 40.61 9.88
N CYS A 184 -5.93 40.16 8.69
CA CYS A 184 -5.21 40.98 7.71
C CYS A 184 -6.04 42.20 7.27
N PHE A 185 -7.34 42.03 7.06
CA PHE A 185 -8.24 43.13 6.70
C PHE A 185 -8.33 44.19 7.80
N ILE A 186 -8.44 43.77 9.07
CA ILE A 186 -8.45 44.69 10.22
C ILE A 186 -7.13 45.46 10.32
N LEU A 187 -5.99 44.79 10.15
CA LEU A 187 -4.67 45.43 10.15
C LEU A 187 -4.54 46.45 9.01
N LEU A 188 -4.98 46.11 7.80
CA LEU A 188 -4.97 47.00 6.65
C LEU A 188 -5.83 48.25 6.89
N LYS A 189 -7.04 48.06 7.44
CA LYS A 189 -7.95 49.16 7.78
C LYS A 189 -7.40 50.05 8.89
N SER A 190 -6.69 49.49 9.86
CA SER A 190 -6.04 50.24 10.93
C SER A 190 -4.82 51.04 10.48
N MET A 191 -4.17 50.62 9.39
CA MET A 191 -3.00 51.30 8.83
C MET A 191 -3.39 52.46 7.89
N ILE A 192 -4.59 52.41 7.29
CA ILE A 192 -5.11 53.43 6.37
C ILE A 192 -5.74 54.63 7.13
N ARG A 193 -5.99 54.51 8.44
CA ARG A 193 -6.53 55.57 9.30
C ARG A 193 -5.42 56.25 10.09
#